data_AF-W2DZ68-F1
#
_entry.id   AF-W2DZ68-F1
#
_cell.length_a   1.000
_cell.length_b   1.000
_cell.length_c   1.000
_cell.angle_alpha   90.00
_cell.angle_beta   90.00
_cell.angle_gamma   90.00
#
_symmetry.space_group_name_H-M   'P 1'
#
loop_
_entity.id
_entity.type
_entity.pdbx_description
1 polymer ?
#
loop_
_entity_poly.entity_id
_entity_poly.type
_entity_poly.pdbx_seq_one_letter_code
_entity_poly.pdbx_strand_id
1 'polypeptide(L)'
;ASQALPIMRVATRQQSGFVEDLFRSQVADKTNWRALLKGDAQTVDLKQVRDELFASCAEGLLDLQERFGLQAIQAVTDIEPIEIRYPVEQYPAKIVSFNLDKNPIAEGTLLGIKGQYLIFDTGVINIRKYTAYQLAVHQ
;
A
#
# COMPACT_ATOMS: atom_id res chain seq x y z
N ALA A 1 6.17 3.80 -0.34
CA ALA A 1 5.84 3.28 1.00
C ALA A 1 7.01 2.44 1.44
N SER A 2 7.60 2.78 2.58
CA SER A 2 8.69 2.07 3.27
C SER A 2 8.37 1.92 4.76
N GLN A 3 7.24 2.46 5.22
CA GLN A 3 6.81 2.45 6.61
C GLN A 3 5.33 2.08 6.67
N ALA A 4 4.92 1.44 7.76
CA ALA A 4 3.52 1.15 8.05
C ALA A 4 3.25 1.27 9.55
N LEU A 5 2.06 1.76 9.91
CA LEU A 5 1.61 1.83 11.30
C LEU A 5 0.18 1.27 11.37
N PRO A 6 -0.06 0.17 12.10
CA PRO A 6 -1.41 -0.25 12.44
C PRO A 6 -2.06 0.78 13.36
N ILE A 7 -3.21 1.33 12.95
CA ILE A 7 -3.88 2.38 13.71
C ILE A 7 -5.22 1.93 14.30
N MET A 8 -5.89 0.92 13.71
CA MET A 8 -7.20 0.45 14.17
C MET A 8 -7.25 -1.08 14.23
N ARG A 9 -7.92 -1.61 15.25
CA ARG A 9 -8.34 -3.01 15.36
C ARG A 9 -9.86 -3.07 15.24
N VAL A 10 -10.34 -3.90 14.32
CA VAL A 10 -11.77 -4.06 14.05
C VAL A 10 -12.18 -5.54 14.13
N ALA A 11 -13.40 -5.82 14.57
CA ALA A 11 -13.88 -7.19 14.74
C ALA A 11 -14.29 -7.85 13.42
N THR A 12 -14.73 -7.08 12.42
CA THR A 12 -15.14 -7.62 11.11
C THR A 12 -14.60 -6.82 9.93
N ARG A 13 -14.54 -7.47 8.75
CA ARG A 13 -14.16 -6.81 7.49
C ARG A 13 -15.11 -5.66 7.12
N GLN A 14 -16.40 -5.78 7.42
CA GLN A 14 -17.37 -4.72 7.16
C GLN A 14 -17.05 -3.46 7.97
N GLN A 15 -16.70 -3.62 9.24
CA GLN A 15 -16.29 -2.51 10.12
C GLN A 15 -14.99 -1.86 9.63
N SER A 16 -14.03 -2.64 9.12
CA SER A 16 -12.85 -2.09 8.42
C SER A 16 -13.27 -1.17 7.29
N GLY A 17 -14.23 -1.59 6.46
CA GLY A 17 -14.75 -0.78 5.36
C GLY A 17 -15.37 0.54 5.82
N PHE A 18 -16.12 0.56 6.92
CA PHE A 18 -16.68 1.79 7.47
C PHE A 18 -15.60 2.74 8.01
N VAL A 19 -14.59 2.21 8.68
CA VAL A 19 -13.44 3.00 9.19
C VAL A 19 -12.60 3.55 8.03
N GLU A 20 -12.33 2.74 7.01
CA GLU A 20 -11.62 3.16 5.79
C GLU A 20 -12.38 4.26 5.05
N ASP A 21 -13.71 4.14 4.95
CA ASP A 21 -14.53 5.15 4.28
C ASP A 21 -14.55 6.48 5.04
N LEU A 22 -14.58 6.45 6.37
CA LEU A 22 -14.42 7.64 7.21
C LEU A 22 -13.08 8.34 6.95
N PHE A 23 -11.98 7.59 6.91
CA PHE A 23 -10.64 8.12 6.69
C PHE A 23 -10.36 8.57 5.25
N ARG A 24 -11.18 8.14 4.28
CA ARG A 24 -11.05 8.51 2.85
C ARG A 24 -11.03 10.03 2.64
N SER A 25 -11.69 10.79 3.50
CA SER A 25 -11.72 12.26 3.43
C SER A 25 -10.35 12.91 3.69
N GLN A 26 -9.46 12.24 4.44
CA GLN A 26 -8.17 12.76 4.87
C GLN A 26 -7.00 12.07 4.17
N VAL A 27 -7.18 10.80 3.79
CA VAL A 27 -6.14 9.97 3.18
C VAL A 27 -6.56 9.54 1.78
N ALA A 28 -5.67 9.77 0.81
CA ALA A 28 -5.91 9.36 -0.56
C ALA A 28 -5.98 7.82 -0.68
N ASP A 29 -7.09 7.33 -1.21
CA ASP A 29 -7.37 5.90 -1.42
C ASP A 29 -6.39 5.22 -2.41
N LYS A 30 -5.73 6.01 -3.28
CA LYS A 30 -4.88 5.49 -4.36
C LYS A 30 -3.42 5.77 -4.14
N THR A 31 -2.62 4.70 -4.14
CA THR A 31 -1.17 4.80 -4.21
C THR A 31 -0.73 5.30 -5.59
N ASN A 32 0.08 6.36 -5.64
CA ASN A 32 0.79 6.74 -6.86
C ASN A 32 1.89 5.72 -7.15
N TRP A 33 1.56 4.68 -7.91
CA TRP A 33 2.47 3.58 -8.20
C TRP A 33 3.75 4.02 -8.94
N ARG A 34 3.69 5.11 -9.73
CA ARG A 34 4.89 5.65 -10.37
C ARG A 34 5.83 6.22 -9.30
N ALA A 35 5.32 6.99 -8.35
CA ALA A 35 6.15 7.48 -7.25
C ALA A 35 6.72 6.33 -6.40
N LEU A 36 5.93 5.28 -6.16
CA LEU A 36 6.35 4.09 -5.40
C LEU A 36 7.60 3.41 -5.97
N LEU A 37 7.74 3.38 -7.30
CA LEU A 37 8.82 2.68 -8.01
C LEU A 37 10.00 3.60 -8.40
N LYS A 38 9.97 4.90 -8.07
CA LYS A 38 11.07 5.83 -8.35
C LYS A 38 12.22 5.74 -7.34
N GLY A 39 11.98 5.14 -6.19
CA GLY A 39 12.94 5.11 -5.09
C GLY A 39 12.27 4.83 -3.77
N ASP A 40 13.03 5.01 -2.70
CA ASP A 40 12.50 4.98 -1.35
C ASP A 40 11.67 6.23 -1.04
N ALA A 41 10.62 6.02 -0.27
CA ALA A 41 9.82 7.14 0.20
C ALA A 41 10.59 7.86 1.32
N GLN A 42 10.38 9.16 1.43
CA GLN A 42 10.87 9.92 2.58
C GLN A 42 10.23 9.38 3.85
N THR A 43 11.00 9.36 4.93
CA THR A 43 10.52 9.02 6.26
C THR A 43 9.45 10.02 6.69
N VAL A 44 8.36 9.51 7.23
CA VAL A 44 7.25 10.29 7.76
C VAL A 44 7.04 9.90 9.22
N ASP A 45 6.72 10.88 10.07
CA ASP A 45 6.25 10.58 11.43
C ASP A 45 4.83 10.01 11.37
N LEU A 46 4.74 8.68 11.26
CA LEU A 46 3.45 8.00 11.16
C LEU A 46 2.61 8.11 12.43
N LYS A 47 3.23 8.35 13.60
CA LYS A 47 2.49 8.55 14.85
C LYS A 47 1.79 9.91 14.83
N GLN A 48 2.53 10.95 14.44
CA GLN A 48 1.94 12.28 14.25
C GLN A 48 0.78 12.25 13.23
N VAL A 49 1.01 11.64 12.05
CA VAL A 49 -0.03 11.54 11.02
C VAL A 49 -1.26 10.77 11.51
N ARG A 50 -1.09 9.70 12.29
CA ARG A 50 -2.21 8.97 12.93
C ARG A 50 -2.98 9.88 13.87
N ASP A 51 -2.28 10.63 14.73
CA ASP A 51 -2.92 11.45 15.75
C ASP A 51 -3.71 12.60 15.12
N GLU A 52 -3.18 13.21 14.06
CA GLU A 52 -3.88 14.20 13.23
C GLU A 52 -5.12 13.59 12.56
N LEU A 53 -5.00 12.37 12.00
CA LEU A 53 -6.11 11.65 11.39
C LEU A 53 -7.23 11.37 12.41
N PHE A 54 -6.88 10.87 13.60
CA PHE A 54 -7.86 10.62 14.67
C PHE A 54 -8.53 11.89 15.16
N ALA A 55 -7.78 12.99 15.31
CA ALA A 55 -8.36 14.27 15.69
C ALA A 55 -9.37 14.76 14.65
N SER A 56 -9.04 14.65 13.35
CA SER A 56 -9.91 15.08 12.26
C SER A 56 -11.16 14.22 12.07
N CYS A 57 -11.14 12.97 12.54
CA CYS A 57 -12.23 12.00 12.38
C CYS A 57 -12.86 11.56 13.71
N ALA A 58 -12.62 12.30 14.81
CA ALA A 58 -13.00 11.89 16.16
C ALA A 58 -14.51 11.63 16.32
N GLU A 59 -15.34 12.53 15.78
CA GLU A 59 -16.80 12.42 15.84
C GLU A 59 -17.29 11.16 15.10
N GLY A 60 -16.83 10.94 13.86
CA GLY A 60 -17.20 9.75 13.09
C GLY A 60 -16.70 8.44 13.71
N LEU A 61 -15.55 8.46 14.39
CA LEU A 61 -15.07 7.29 15.13
C LEU A 61 -15.95 6.98 16.34
N LEU A 62 -16.38 8.03 17.07
CA LEU A 62 -17.31 7.89 18.19
C LEU A 62 -18.64 7.27 17.71
N ASP A 63 -19.23 7.80 16.63
CA ASP A 63 -20.47 7.28 16.05
C ASP A 63 -20.37 5.78 15.69
N LEU A 64 -19.24 5.39 15.09
CA LEU A 64 -18.97 3.98 14.76
C LEU A 64 -18.84 3.12 16.02
N GLN A 65 -18.18 3.63 17.07
CA GLN A 65 -18.05 2.93 18.34
C GLN A 65 -19.36 2.82 19.11
N GLU A 66 -20.23 3.83 19.07
CA GLU A 66 -21.57 3.78 19.66
C GLU A 66 -22.44 2.75 18.94
N ARG A 67 -22.36 2.72 17.60
CA ARG A 67 -23.14 1.80 16.77
C ARG A 67 -22.70 0.34 16.90
N PHE A 68 -21.40 0.07 16.93
CA PHE A 68 -20.86 -1.30 16.88
C PHE A 68 -20.26 -1.79 18.21
N GLY A 69 -20.10 -0.89 19.18
CA GLY A 69 -19.48 -1.13 20.46
C GLY A 69 -17.98 -0.83 20.48
N LEU A 70 -17.50 -0.31 21.61
CA LEU A 70 -16.08 -0.01 21.86
C LEU A 70 -15.14 -1.21 21.64
N GLN A 71 -15.62 -2.44 21.87
CA GLN A 71 -14.81 -3.65 21.64
C GLN A 71 -14.67 -4.01 20.17
N ALA A 72 -15.59 -3.54 19.31
CA ALA A 72 -15.59 -3.87 17.89
C ALA A 72 -14.67 -2.96 17.07
N ILE A 73 -14.42 -1.73 17.55
CA ILE A 73 -13.62 -0.72 16.84
C ILE A 73 -12.71 -0.03 17.86
N GLN A 74 -11.43 -0.38 17.86
CA GLN A 74 -10.45 0.06 18.84
C GLN A 74 -9.29 0.78 18.15
N ALA A 75 -8.95 1.96 18.67
CA ALA A 75 -7.71 2.63 18.30
C ALA A 75 -6.50 1.85 18.82
N VAL A 76 -5.41 1.87 18.05
CA VAL A 76 -4.14 1.24 18.38
C VAL A 76 -3.09 2.35 18.48
N THR A 77 -2.72 2.69 19.71
CA THR A 77 -1.80 3.80 20.00
C THR A 77 -0.37 3.35 20.30
N ASP A 78 -0.23 2.15 20.85
CA ASP A 78 1.01 1.69 21.48
C ASP A 78 1.78 0.70 20.58
N ILE A 79 1.89 1.04 19.29
CA ILE A 79 2.67 0.28 18.32
C ILE A 79 3.68 1.21 17.65
N GLU A 80 4.91 0.71 17.50
CA GLU A 80 5.95 1.40 16.74
C GLU A 80 5.73 1.24 15.23
N PRO A 81 6.05 2.27 14.41
CA PRO A 81 6.09 2.15 12.97
C PRO A 81 6.99 0.98 12.54
N ILE A 82 6.47 0.19 11.61
CA ILE A 82 7.16 -0.93 10.99
C ILE A 82 7.90 -0.40 9.77
N GLU A 83 9.21 -0.62 9.73
CA GLU A 83 10.04 -0.36 8.56
C GLU A 83 9.97 -1.56 7.58
N ILE A 84 9.71 -1.26 6.32
CA ILE A 84 9.57 -2.24 5.24
C ILE A 84 10.72 -2.02 4.25
N ARG A 85 11.60 -3.02 4.15
CA ARG A 85 12.70 -3.05 3.18
C ARG A 85 12.35 -3.96 2.02
N TYR A 86 12.35 -3.40 0.82
CA TYR A 86 12.13 -4.15 -0.41
C TYR A 86 13.46 -4.59 -1.02
N PRO A 87 13.56 -5.81 -1.59
CA PRO A 87 14.75 -6.26 -2.29
C PRO A 87 14.82 -5.56 -3.66
N VAL A 88 15.45 -4.39 -3.70
CA VAL A 88 15.66 -3.61 -4.93
C VAL A 88 17.14 -3.26 -5.01
N GLU A 89 17.83 -3.83 -6.00
CA GLU A 89 19.23 -3.51 -6.29
C GLU A 89 19.35 -2.15 -6.97
N GLN A 90 18.45 -1.88 -7.92
CA GLN A 90 18.43 -0.62 -8.66
C GLN A 90 17.01 -0.19 -9.04
N TYR A 91 16.70 1.08 -8.78
CA TYR A 91 15.45 1.69 -9.20
C TYR A 91 15.53 2.16 -10.67
N PRO A 92 14.44 2.03 -11.45
CA PRO A 92 14.43 2.40 -12.86
C PRO A 92 14.53 3.92 -13.04
N ALA A 93 15.43 4.37 -13.91
CA ALA A 93 15.55 5.79 -14.27
C ALA A 93 14.28 6.34 -14.94
N LYS A 94 13.60 5.48 -15.73
CA LYS A 94 12.32 5.76 -16.36
C LYS A 94 11.37 4.60 -16.14
N ILE A 95 10.16 4.92 -15.70
CA ILE A 95 9.13 3.90 -15.45
C ILE A 95 8.40 3.59 -16.74
N VAL A 96 8.72 2.44 -17.34
CA VAL A 96 8.04 1.87 -18.50
C VAL A 96 7.32 0.60 -18.04
N SER A 97 6.00 0.56 -18.19
CA SER A 97 5.22 -0.62 -17.78
C SER A 97 5.15 -1.63 -18.92
N PHE A 98 5.50 -2.88 -18.65
CA PHE A 98 5.18 -3.99 -19.53
C PHE A 98 3.67 -4.18 -19.63
N ASN A 99 3.21 -4.53 -20.83
CA ASN A 99 1.82 -4.85 -21.11
C ASN A 99 1.75 -6.09 -22.02
N LEU A 100 1.49 -7.25 -21.40
CA LEU A 100 1.48 -8.54 -22.11
C LEU A 100 0.33 -8.67 -23.12
N ASP A 101 -0.71 -7.85 -23.01
CA ASP A 101 -1.80 -7.80 -24.00
C ASP A 101 -1.35 -7.15 -25.31
N LYS A 102 -0.33 -6.26 -25.25
CA LYS A 102 0.21 -5.56 -26.42
C LYS A 102 1.48 -6.21 -26.95
N ASN A 103 2.35 -6.63 -26.05
CA ASN A 103 3.57 -7.37 -26.35
C ASN A 103 3.66 -8.53 -25.37
N PRO A 104 3.47 -9.79 -25.80
CA PRO A 104 3.37 -10.95 -24.92
C PRO A 104 4.68 -11.32 -24.22
N ILE A 105 5.76 -10.59 -24.48
CA ILE A 105 7.09 -10.81 -23.90
C ILE A 105 7.44 -9.62 -22.98
N ALA A 106 7.80 -9.94 -21.74
CA ALA A 106 8.51 -9.05 -20.84
C ALA A 106 9.85 -9.70 -20.51
N GLU A 107 10.93 -9.05 -20.91
CA GLU A 107 12.30 -9.57 -20.84
C GLU A 107 13.26 -8.52 -20.30
N GLY A 108 14.34 -8.96 -19.67
CA GLY A 108 15.36 -8.10 -19.07
C GLY A 108 16.00 -8.75 -17.85
N THR A 109 16.90 -8.02 -17.20
CA THR A 109 17.51 -8.41 -15.93
C THR A 109 16.60 -8.00 -14.78
N LEU A 110 16.21 -8.93 -13.90
CA LEU A 110 15.43 -8.59 -12.70
C LEU A 110 16.33 -7.84 -11.70
N LEU A 111 16.03 -6.57 -11.45
CA LEU A 111 16.78 -5.69 -10.55
C LEU A 111 16.06 -5.44 -9.21
N GLY A 112 14.82 -5.89 -9.06
CA GLY A 112 14.14 -5.77 -7.78
C GLY A 112 12.67 -6.15 -7.76
N ILE A 113 12.13 -6.22 -6.55
CA ILE A 113 10.72 -6.50 -6.27
C ILE A 113 10.22 -5.48 -5.26
N LYS A 114 9.14 -4.76 -5.60
CA LYS A 114 8.50 -3.78 -4.70
C LYS A 114 6.98 -3.96 -4.69
N GLY A 115 6.49 -4.59 -3.61
CA GLY A 115 5.08 -4.97 -3.50
C GLY A 115 4.68 -5.96 -4.60
N GLN A 116 3.70 -5.59 -5.41
CA GLN A 116 3.20 -6.40 -6.54
C GLN A 116 3.99 -6.22 -7.85
N TYR A 117 5.05 -5.41 -7.83
CA TYR A 117 5.82 -5.06 -9.03
C TYR A 117 7.15 -5.80 -9.07
N LEU A 118 7.44 -6.41 -10.21
CA LEU A 118 8.81 -6.79 -10.58
C LEU A 118 9.44 -5.64 -11.38
N ILE A 119 10.71 -5.38 -11.11
CA ILE A 119 11.49 -4.30 -11.70
C ILE A 119 12.62 -4.93 -12.52
N PHE A 120 12.62 -4.67 -13.81
CA PHE A 120 13.66 -5.05 -14.75
C PHE A 120 14.44 -3.81 -15.21
N ASP A 121 15.65 -4.01 -15.72
CA ASP A 121 16.44 -2.98 -16.42
C ASP A 121 15.70 -2.33 -17.60
N THR A 122 14.83 -3.09 -18.27
CA THR A 122 14.05 -2.70 -19.45
C THR A 122 12.63 -2.20 -19.13
N GLY A 123 12.12 -2.41 -17.92
CA GLY A 123 10.76 -2.02 -17.57
C GLY A 123 10.25 -2.59 -16.23
N VAL A 124 9.00 -2.31 -15.90
CA VAL A 124 8.34 -2.80 -14.68
C VAL A 124 7.05 -3.53 -15.03
N ILE A 125 6.69 -4.54 -14.25
CA ILE A 125 5.44 -5.29 -14.46
C ILE A 125 4.69 -5.47 -13.15
N ASN A 126 3.39 -5.16 -13.17
CA ASN A 126 2.48 -5.47 -12.07
C ASN A 126 1.97 -6.90 -12.24
N ILE A 127 2.46 -7.83 -11.43
CA ILE A 127 2.10 -9.25 -11.57
C ILE A 127 0.64 -9.51 -11.19
N ARG A 128 0.05 -8.70 -10.30
CA ARG A 128 -1.37 -8.83 -9.94
C ARG A 128 -2.30 -8.65 -11.13
N LYS A 129 -1.90 -7.91 -12.17
CA LYS A 129 -2.69 -7.78 -13.41
C LYS A 129 -2.89 -9.14 -14.10
N TYR A 130 -1.96 -10.08 -13.93
CA TYR A 130 -1.89 -11.31 -14.72
C TYR A 130 -2.30 -12.56 -13.93
N THR A 131 -3.04 -12.43 -12.83
CA THR A 131 -3.43 -13.59 -11.99
C THR A 131 -4.35 -14.59 -12.67
N ALA A 132 -4.99 -14.22 -13.79
CA ALA A 132 -5.86 -15.09 -14.59
C ALA A 132 -5.21 -15.52 -15.92
N TYR A 133 -3.90 -15.32 -16.08
CA TYR A 133 -3.16 -15.65 -17.29
C TYR A 133 -2.38 -16.96 -17.07
N GLN A 134 -2.22 -17.74 -18.14
CA GLN A 134 -1.18 -18.76 -18.18
C GLN A 134 0.12 -18.09 -18.63
N LEU A 135 1.14 -18.14 -17.78
CA LEU A 135 2.46 -17.55 -18.03
C LEU A 135 3.52 -18.65 -18.03
N ALA A 136 4.55 -18.47 -18.87
CA ALA A 136 5.77 -19.27 -18.83
C ALA A 136 6.95 -18.36 -18.49
N VAL A 137 7.87 -18.87 -17.69
CA VAL A 137 9.12 -18.19 -17.34
C VAL A 137 10.25 -18.97 -17.97
N HIS A 138 11.11 -18.29 -18.70
CA HIS A 138 12.28 -18.85 -19.37
C HIS A 138 13.53 -18.19 -18.81
N GLN A 139 14.61 -18.96 -18.65
CA GLN A 139 15.93 -18.50 -18.22
C GLN A 139 16.86 -18.36 -19.43
#